data_AF-A0A8T6YC15-F1
#
_entry.id   AF-A0A8T6YC15-F1
#
_cell.length_a   1.000
_cell.length_b   1.000
_cell.length_c   1.000
_cell.angle_alpha   90.00
_cell.angle_beta   90.00
_cell.angle_gamma   90.00
#
_symmetry.space_group_name_H-M   'P 1'
#
loop_
_entity.id
_entity.type
_entity.pdbx_description
1 polymer ?
#
loop_
_entity_poly.entity_id
_entity_poly.type
_entity_poly.pdbx_seq_one_letter_code
_entity_poly.pdbx_strand_id
1 'polypeptide(L)'
;MTETLFSTFIEIYSWVAASFIMVFVAAIAAFYQKKFEKKTFYYMYIIPIFILFVASVHLFSFNTLVSELIQFTGAVASFAASYYLYRIMFGVKNEY
;
A
#
# COMPACT_ATOMS: atom_id res chain seq x y z
N MET A 1 -15.99 22.93 -13.04
CA MET A 1 -15.37 22.05 -14.07
C MET A 1 -13.86 21.95 -13.89
N THR A 2 -13.14 23.06 -13.69
CA THR A 2 -11.70 23.03 -13.36
C THR A 2 -11.41 22.42 -11.98
N GLU A 3 -12.18 22.77 -10.95
CA GLU A 3 -11.98 22.24 -9.59
C GLU A 3 -12.18 20.73 -9.48
N THR A 4 -13.18 20.18 -10.17
CA THR A 4 -13.47 18.74 -10.22
C THR A 4 -12.37 17.95 -10.95
N LEU A 5 -11.76 18.53 -11.99
CA LEU A 5 -10.64 17.89 -12.68
C LEU A 5 -9.38 17.89 -11.82
N PHE A 6 -9.15 18.96 -11.07
CA PHE A 6 -8.02 19.08 -10.16
C PHE A 6 -8.10 18.08 -9.00
N SER A 7 -9.28 17.93 -8.38
CA SER A 7 -9.47 16.94 -7.31
C SER A 7 -9.23 15.52 -7.79
N THR A 8 -9.77 15.15 -8.95
CA THR A 8 -9.54 13.83 -9.54
C THR A 8 -8.07 13.59 -9.87
N PHE A 9 -7.37 14.61 -10.38
CA PHE A 9 -5.93 14.49 -10.65
C PHE A 9 -5.11 14.22 -9.38
N ILE A 10 -5.38 14.96 -8.29
CA ILE A 10 -4.75 14.73 -6.99
C ILE A 10 -5.04 13.31 -6.48
N GLU A 11 -6.27 12.85 -6.65
CA GLU A 11 -6.67 11.52 -6.19
C GLU A 11 -5.92 10.41 -6.94
N ILE A 12 -5.87 10.46 -8.28
CA ILE A 12 -5.07 9.53 -9.09
C ILE A 12 -3.62 9.54 -8.64
N TYR A 13 -3.04 10.75 -8.55
CA TYR A 13 -1.64 10.92 -8.17
C TYR A 13 -1.35 10.31 -6.80
N SER A 14 -2.25 10.51 -5.84
CA SER A 14 -2.11 9.98 -4.47
C SER A 14 -2.10 8.46 -4.45
N TRP A 15 -3.01 7.81 -5.18
CA TRP A 15 -3.07 6.34 -5.23
C TRP A 15 -1.89 5.72 -5.97
N VAL A 16 -1.44 6.36 -7.07
CA VAL A 16 -0.22 5.96 -7.78
C VAL A 16 1.00 6.10 -6.87
N ALA A 17 1.16 7.25 -6.22
CA ALA A 17 2.27 7.49 -5.30
C ALA A 17 2.28 6.49 -4.13
N ALA A 18 1.12 6.20 -3.54
CA ALA A 18 1.00 5.19 -2.48
C ALA A 18 1.43 3.80 -2.96
N SER A 19 1.03 3.39 -4.17
CA SER A 19 1.46 2.12 -4.77
C SER A 19 2.99 2.07 -4.95
N PHE A 20 3.60 3.14 -5.45
CA PHE A 20 5.06 3.25 -5.58
C PHE A 20 5.78 3.19 -4.22
N ILE A 21 5.26 3.87 -3.20
CA ILE A 21 5.80 3.78 -1.83
C ILE A 21 5.79 2.32 -1.36
N MET A 22 4.70 1.58 -1.60
CA MET A 22 4.62 0.18 -1.20
C MET A 22 5.61 -0.72 -1.95
N VAL A 23 5.97 -0.41 -3.20
CA VAL A 23 7.08 -1.08 -3.91
C VAL A 23 8.40 -0.90 -3.15
N PHE A 24 8.68 0.31 -2.68
CA PHE A 24 9.88 0.55 -1.86
C PHE A 24 9.81 -0.19 -0.52
N VAL A 25 8.65 -0.21 0.14
CA VAL A 25 8.47 -0.99 1.39
C VAL A 25 8.74 -2.48 1.13
N ALA A 26 8.25 -3.04 0.03
CA ALA A 26 8.52 -4.42 -0.36
C ALA A 26 10.02 -4.66 -0.61
N ALA A 27 10.70 -3.72 -1.28
CA ALA A 27 12.14 -3.79 -1.51
C ALA A 27 12.94 -3.74 -0.20
N ILE A 28 12.53 -2.89 0.74
CA ILE A 28 13.12 -2.83 2.08
C ILE A 28 12.89 -4.15 2.82
N ALA A 29 11.69 -4.74 2.75
CA ALA A 29 11.40 -6.03 3.34
C ALA A 29 12.28 -7.15 2.75
N ALA A 30 12.48 -7.16 1.43
CA ALA A 30 13.35 -8.12 0.75
C ALA A 30 14.81 -7.94 1.16
N PHE A 31 15.29 -6.70 1.22
CA PHE A 31 16.63 -6.37 1.70
C PHE A 31 16.84 -6.84 3.13
N TYR A 32 15.88 -6.56 4.02
CA TYR A 32 15.98 -6.92 5.43
C TYR A 32 15.98 -8.44 5.62
N GLN A 33 15.15 -9.17 4.88
CA GLN A 33 15.15 -10.63 4.89
C GLN A 33 16.49 -11.21 4.40
N LYS A 34 17.07 -10.65 3.35
CA LYS A 34 18.38 -11.09 2.83
C LYS A 34 19.53 -10.77 3.78
N LYS A 35 19.49 -9.61 4.45
CA LYS A 35 20.60 -9.12 5.29
C LYS A 35 20.59 -9.69 6.71
N PHE A 36 19.41 -9.86 7.31
CA PHE A 36 19.26 -10.23 8.71
C PHE A 36 18.65 -11.63 8.91
N GLU A 37 18.41 -12.37 7.82
CA GLU A 37 17.83 -13.72 7.81
C GLU A 37 16.48 -13.83 8.54
N LYS A 38 15.79 -12.70 8.74
CA LYS A 38 14.44 -12.63 9.32
C LYS A 38 13.40 -12.84 8.23
N LYS A 39 12.35 -13.62 8.52
CA LYS A 39 11.21 -13.78 7.60
C LYS A 39 10.39 -12.49 7.59
N THR A 40 10.47 -11.72 6.51
CA THR A 40 9.64 -10.51 6.31
C THR A 40 8.46 -10.77 5.39
N PHE A 41 8.44 -11.91 4.68
CA PHE A 41 7.42 -12.28 3.71
C PHE A 41 7.19 -11.17 2.67
N TYR A 42 8.28 -10.61 2.14
CA TYR A 42 8.25 -9.46 1.22
C TYR A 42 7.31 -9.60 0.01
N TYR A 43 7.00 -10.83 -0.42
CA TYR A 43 6.05 -11.11 -1.50
C TYR A 43 4.59 -10.74 -1.13
N MET A 44 4.22 -10.72 0.16
CA MET A 44 2.87 -10.34 0.59
C MET A 44 2.56 -8.85 0.34
N TYR A 45 3.60 -8.02 0.21
CA TYR A 45 3.48 -6.59 -0.06
C TYR A 45 2.98 -6.31 -1.49
N ILE A 46 3.00 -7.32 -2.36
CA ILE A 46 2.39 -7.26 -3.70
C ILE A 46 0.89 -6.97 -3.61
N ILE A 47 0.20 -7.51 -2.59
CA ILE A 47 -1.25 -7.34 -2.41
C ILE A 47 -1.63 -5.85 -2.28
N PRO A 48 -1.11 -5.09 -1.28
CA PRO A 48 -1.40 -3.66 -1.19
C PRO A 48 -0.93 -2.85 -2.40
N ILE A 49 0.21 -3.21 -3.03
CA ILE A 49 0.68 -2.53 -4.27
C ILE A 49 -0.38 -2.61 -5.37
N PHE A 50 -0.90 -3.82 -5.63
CA PHE A 50 -1.92 -4.01 -6.66
C PHE A 50 -3.24 -3.35 -6.30
N ILE A 51 -3.72 -3.47 -5.06
CA ILE A 51 -4.98 -2.85 -4.65
C ILE A 51 -4.92 -1.32 -4.81
N LEU A 52 -3.83 -0.69 -4.35
CA LEU A 52 -3.63 0.77 -4.50
C LEU A 52 -3.48 1.18 -5.97
N PHE A 53 -2.82 0.35 -6.78
CA PHE A 53 -2.71 0.62 -8.22
C PHE A 53 -4.08 0.57 -8.90
N VAL A 54 -4.88 -0.46 -8.61
CA VAL A 54 -6.24 -0.61 -9.12
C VAL A 54 -7.13 0.55 -8.66
N ALA A 55 -6.97 1.05 -7.43
CA ALA A 55 -7.68 2.23 -6.93
C ALA A 55 -7.44 3.48 -7.81
N SER A 56 -6.26 3.65 -8.40
CA SER A 56 -5.97 4.78 -9.28
C SER A 56 -6.68 4.69 -10.64
N VAL A 57 -6.98 3.48 -11.11
CA VAL A 57 -7.64 3.22 -12.40
C VAL A 57 -9.18 3.20 -12.26
N HIS A 58 -9.68 2.81 -11.09
CA HIS A 58 -11.12 2.67 -10.82
C HIS A 58 -11.87 3.98 -10.52
N LEU A 59 -11.23 5.15 -10.63
CA LEU A 59 -11.88 6.43 -10.36
C LEU A 59 -13.01 6.77 -11.36
N PHE A 60 -13.09 6.07 -12.48
CA PHE A 60 -14.20 6.18 -13.45
C PHE A 60 -15.28 5.11 -13.28
N SER A 61 -15.22 4.33 -12.20
CA SER A 61 -16.24 3.32 -11.90
C SER A 61 -17.59 3.97 -11.60
N PHE A 62 -18.67 3.43 -12.17
CA PHE A 62 -20.05 3.87 -11.92
C PHE A 62 -20.52 3.66 -10.47
N ASN A 63 -19.75 2.94 -9.65
CA ASN A 63 -20.12 2.61 -8.27
C ASN A 63 -19.10 3.18 -7.27
N THR A 64 -19.42 4.35 -6.71
CA THR A 64 -18.60 5.08 -5.73
C THR A 64 -18.25 4.24 -4.50
N LEU A 65 -19.20 3.46 -3.97
CA LEU A 65 -18.98 2.62 -2.79
C LEU A 65 -17.89 1.56 -3.02
N VAL A 66 -17.85 0.97 -4.22
CA VAL A 66 -16.82 -0.02 -4.57
C VAL A 66 -15.45 0.64 -4.64
N SER A 67 -15.36 1.85 -5.21
CA SER A 67 -14.10 2.61 -5.26
C SER A 67 -13.59 2.91 -3.85
N GLU A 68 -14.46 3.45 -2.98
CA GLU A 68 -14.11 3.76 -1.58
C GLU A 68 -13.66 2.51 -0.80
N LEU A 69 -14.31 1.37 -1.00
CA LEU A 69 -13.92 0.11 -0.35
C LEU A 69 -12.55 -0.38 -0.83
N ILE A 70 -12.25 -0.29 -2.13
CA ILE A 70 -10.94 -0.67 -2.68
C ILE A 70 -9.85 0.25 -2.10
N GLN A 71 -10.11 1.55 -2.07
CA GLN A 71 -9.20 2.55 -1.49
C GLN A 71 -8.93 2.27 0.00
N PHE A 72 -9.99 2.07 0.78
CA PHE A 72 -9.90 1.77 2.21
C PHE A 72 -9.13 0.47 2.49
N THR A 73 -9.46 -0.61 1.79
CA THR A 73 -8.79 -1.91 1.97
C THR A 73 -7.32 -1.84 1.56
N GLY A 74 -6.98 -1.14 0.49
CA GLY A 74 -5.61 -0.89 0.07
C GLY A 74 -4.80 -0.12 1.12
N ALA A 75 -5.39 0.92 1.70
CA ALA A 75 -4.76 1.72 2.75
C ALA A 75 -4.53 0.89 4.04
N VAL A 76 -5.55 0.16 4.50
CA VAL A 76 -5.45 -0.70 5.70
C VAL A 76 -4.42 -1.80 5.50
N ALA A 77 -4.42 -2.47 4.34
CA ALA A 77 -3.44 -3.51 4.03
C ALA A 77 -2.01 -2.96 4.00
N SER A 78 -1.82 -1.77 3.42
CA SER A 78 -0.51 -1.09 3.36
C SER A 78 0.00 -0.71 4.75
N PHE A 79 -0.89 -0.16 5.59
CA PHE A 79 -0.57 0.18 6.96
C PHE A 79 -0.18 -1.07 7.77
N ALA A 80 -0.99 -2.13 7.71
CA ALA A 80 -0.72 -3.39 8.40
C ALA A 80 0.61 -4.01 7.94
N ALA A 81 0.89 -4.04 6.64
CA ALA A 81 2.13 -4.57 6.09
C ALA A 81 3.35 -3.75 6.52
N SER A 82 3.24 -2.42 6.51
CA SER A 82 4.31 -1.52 6.96
C SER A 82 4.56 -1.64 8.46
N TYR A 83 3.49 -1.73 9.27
CA TYR A 83 3.58 -1.95 10.70
C TYR A 83 4.22 -3.30 11.05
N TYR A 84 3.85 -4.36 10.33
CA TYR A 84 4.46 -5.67 10.47
C TYR A 84 5.98 -5.61 10.19
N LEU A 85 6.39 -4.92 9.13
CA LEU A 85 7.80 -4.73 8.81
C LEU A 85 8.54 -3.98 9.91
N TYR A 86 7.93 -2.88 10.39
CA TYR A 86 8.47 -2.09 11.49
C TYR A 86 8.74 -2.96 12.73
N ARG A 87 7.80 -3.82 13.13
CA ARG A 87 8.00 -4.71 14.27
C ARG A 87 9.18 -5.66 14.08
N ILE A 88 9.35 -6.21 12.88
CA ILE A 88 10.50 -7.08 12.56
C ILE A 88 11.81 -6.29 12.67
N MET A 89 11.85 -5.07 12.14
CA MET A 89 13.06 -4.25 12.10
C MET A 89 13.54 -3.81 13.48
N PHE A 90 12.61 -3.42 14.34
CA PHE A 90 12.91 -2.90 15.68
C PHE A 90 12.87 -3.97 16.77
N GLY A 91 12.66 -5.24 16.39
CA GLY A 91 12.64 -6.34 17.34
C GLY A 91 11.61 -6.15 18.44
N VAL A 92 10.50 -5.45 18.15
CA VAL A 92 9.37 -5.33 19.08
C VAL A 92 8.89 -6.74 19.30
N LYS A 93 9.29 -7.30 20.44
CA LYS A 93 9.05 -8.68 20.82
C LYS A 93 7.54 -8.91 20.69
N ASN A 94 7.14 -9.85 19.83
CA ASN A 94 5.77 -10.33 19.83
C ASN A 94 5.61 -11.10 21.15
N GLU A 95 5.25 -10.39 22.21
CA GLU A 95 4.67 -10.97 23.41
C GLU A 95 3.24 -11.38 23.06
N TYR A 96 3.12 -12.52 22.39
CA TYR A 96 1.91 -13.32 22.33
C TYR A 96 2.27 -14.72 22.80
#